data_AF-A0AAV2HV57-F1
#
_entry.id   AF-A0AAV2HV57-F1
#
_cell.length_a   1.000
_cell.length_b   1.000
_cell.length_c   1.000
_cell.angle_alpha   90.00
_cell.angle_beta   90.00
_cell.angle_gamma   90.00
#
_symmetry.space_group_name_H-M   'P 1'
#
loop_
_entity.id
_entity.type
_entity.pdbx_description
1 polymer ?
#
loop_
_entity_poly.entity_id
_entity_poly.type
_entity_poly.pdbx_seq_one_letter_code
_entity_poly.pdbx_strand_id
1 'polypeptide(L)'
;MSSSDRKGRETMSEAAPKSKIQFVPMKRIFKMAQPRSNDKCSNWVATEKVHGSNFQFYTNDGQTFHMAGRRAVLDGQTSYQKCDISVLFERYKPHVSRAFDLIRAEDRWAVYRTWAEPLAELGADEDDNNVDLEKTGQPGGCTTEANALANKSNTAEKILKCATRKLSNAKGAEVLEVRFYGELYGGGGVVTGASSAVQKEIIYCDEYRFYAYGITVNRKWTTVAEMNDICERAGFPFYATTLCPPTPTLAELVELLTSSGVLTKRSTMTDRTDNFKTNMEGVVVTPLIRDDFGLHAVKILSSAFNDVRATGANKQLNYCTKARYLSVISKLDTHERQDTGLVTEMFIDDVLQDSGEQEMSNKQRKSTVKKVRAWLAADGYVSEHIRGSQSQGQPETHNLTILKPCWPFVATSYGIHITNCT
;
A
#
# COMPACT_ATOMS: atom_id res chain seq x y z
N MET A 1 40.44 45.40 -50.79
CA MET A 1 39.43 44.47 -51.35
C MET A 1 39.17 43.38 -50.34
N SER A 2 37.90 43.04 -50.20
CA SER A 2 37.24 42.19 -49.20
C SER A 2 37.73 40.74 -49.16
N SER A 3 37.61 40.10 -47.98
CA SER A 3 36.94 38.80 -47.89
C SER A 3 36.50 38.55 -46.45
N SER A 4 35.22 38.23 -46.31
CA SER A 4 34.42 38.10 -45.11
C SER A 4 34.28 36.62 -44.71
N ASP A 5 34.70 36.28 -43.48
CA ASP A 5 34.43 34.98 -42.88
C ASP A 5 33.01 34.92 -42.32
N ARG A 6 32.21 34.00 -42.88
CA ARG A 6 30.84 33.70 -42.47
C ARG A 6 30.85 32.82 -41.22
N LYS A 7 30.29 33.34 -40.13
CA LYS A 7 29.88 32.55 -38.95
C LYS A 7 28.75 31.59 -39.32
N GLY A 8 28.99 30.29 -39.18
CA GLY A 8 27.97 29.25 -39.20
C GLY A 8 27.07 29.37 -37.97
N ARG A 9 25.77 29.46 -38.20
CA ARG A 9 24.72 29.52 -37.18
C ARG A 9 24.18 28.11 -37.00
N GLU A 10 24.62 27.41 -35.96
CA GLU A 10 24.01 26.14 -35.55
C GLU A 10 22.57 26.40 -35.11
N THR A 11 21.62 25.84 -35.87
CA THR A 11 20.22 25.80 -35.52
C THR A 11 20.03 24.77 -34.42
N MET A 12 19.82 25.24 -33.18
CA MET A 12 19.40 24.37 -32.08
C MET A 12 18.08 23.69 -32.45
N SER A 13 18.11 22.36 -32.53
CA SER A 13 16.93 21.54 -32.79
C SER A 13 15.90 21.78 -31.71
N GLU A 14 14.71 22.22 -32.12
CA GLU A 14 13.55 22.43 -31.27
C GLU A 14 13.17 21.08 -30.62
N ALA A 15 13.46 20.92 -29.33
CA ALA A 15 13.19 19.70 -28.60
C ALA A 15 11.69 19.37 -28.69
N ALA A 16 11.38 18.14 -29.12
CA ALA A 16 10.01 17.68 -29.26
C ALA A 16 9.20 17.92 -27.96
N PRO A 17 7.95 18.38 -28.06
CA PRO A 17 7.14 18.69 -26.89
C PRO A 17 6.91 17.41 -26.07
N LYS A 18 7.49 17.37 -24.87
CA LYS A 18 7.23 16.30 -23.88
C LYS A 18 5.72 16.25 -23.63
N SER A 19 5.07 15.14 -23.99
CA SER A 19 3.67 14.92 -23.68
C SER A 19 3.49 15.00 -22.17
N LYS A 20 2.71 15.98 -21.68
CA LYS A 20 2.40 16.08 -20.26
C LYS A 20 1.49 14.92 -19.88
N ILE A 21 2.01 13.97 -19.11
CA ILE A 21 1.17 12.92 -18.52
C ILE A 21 0.22 13.59 -17.52
N GLN A 22 -1.08 13.40 -17.72
CA GLN A 22 -2.08 13.85 -16.77
C GLN A 22 -2.16 12.81 -15.64
N PHE A 23 -1.90 13.24 -14.41
CA PHE A 23 -2.22 12.43 -13.26
C PHE A 23 -3.74 12.26 -13.15
N VAL A 24 -4.18 11.01 -13.16
CA VAL A 24 -5.56 10.65 -12.86
C VAL A 24 -5.59 10.14 -11.42
N PRO A 25 -6.22 10.87 -10.48
CA PRO A 25 -6.39 10.36 -9.11
C PRO A 25 -7.28 9.12 -9.13
N MET A 26 -7.05 8.21 -8.20
CA MET A 26 -7.99 7.10 -7.99
C MET A 26 -9.33 7.65 -7.50
N LYS A 27 -10.40 7.45 -8.28
CA LYS A 27 -11.76 7.76 -7.87
C LYS A 27 -12.09 7.00 -6.58
N ARG A 28 -12.84 7.65 -5.68
CA ARG A 28 -13.24 7.06 -4.40
C ARG A 28 -14.32 6.01 -4.68
N ILE A 29 -13.99 4.74 -4.48
CA ILE A 29 -14.98 3.66 -4.57
C ILE A 29 -15.90 3.78 -3.33
N PHE A 30 -17.17 4.12 -3.54
CA PHE A 30 -18.16 4.18 -2.45
C PHE A 30 -18.41 2.78 -1.89
N LYS A 31 -18.69 2.73 -0.57
CA LYS A 31 -18.30 1.63 0.31
C LYS A 31 -19.17 0.36 0.26
N MET A 32 -19.97 0.15 -0.78
CA MET A 32 -20.70 -1.09 -0.99
C MET A 32 -20.74 -1.40 -2.48
N ALA A 33 -19.68 -2.01 -3.00
CA ALA A 33 -19.79 -2.73 -4.27
C ALA A 33 -20.71 -3.94 -4.01
N GLN A 34 -22.01 -3.71 -4.13
CA GLN A 34 -22.95 -4.80 -4.34
C GLN A 34 -22.57 -5.41 -5.70
N PRO A 35 -22.49 -6.74 -5.82
CA PRO A 35 -22.40 -7.39 -7.12
C PRO A 35 -23.49 -6.78 -8.01
N ARG A 36 -23.11 -6.28 -9.19
CA ARG A 36 -24.12 -5.75 -10.12
C ARG A 36 -25.07 -6.91 -10.41
N SER A 37 -26.37 -6.70 -10.35
CA SER A 37 -27.37 -7.76 -10.55
C SER A 37 -27.28 -8.43 -11.93
N ASN A 38 -26.59 -7.79 -12.87
CA ASN A 38 -26.32 -8.28 -14.22
C ASN A 38 -24.83 -8.60 -14.46
N ASP A 39 -24.04 -8.77 -13.40
CA ASP A 39 -22.62 -9.10 -13.55
C ASP A 39 -22.47 -10.51 -14.13
N LYS A 40 -22.02 -10.59 -15.38
CA LYS A 40 -21.76 -11.86 -16.09
C LYS A 40 -20.37 -12.42 -15.78
N CYS A 41 -19.64 -11.79 -14.86
CA CYS A 41 -18.32 -12.25 -14.47
C CYS A 41 -18.36 -13.67 -13.89
N SER A 42 -17.48 -14.51 -14.43
CA SER A 42 -17.23 -15.87 -13.97
C SER A 42 -15.77 -16.02 -13.53
N ASN A 43 -15.42 -17.16 -12.93
CA ASN A 43 -14.06 -17.47 -12.50
C ASN A 43 -13.53 -16.47 -11.47
N TRP A 44 -14.29 -16.25 -10.41
CA TRP A 44 -13.89 -15.37 -9.31
C TRP A 44 -12.68 -15.93 -8.56
N VAL A 45 -11.73 -15.06 -8.24
CA VAL A 45 -10.53 -15.38 -7.47
C VAL A 45 -10.37 -14.43 -6.30
N ALA A 46 -9.62 -14.87 -5.29
CA ALA A 46 -9.25 -14.06 -4.14
C ALA A 46 -7.74 -13.85 -4.12
N THR A 47 -7.31 -12.61 -3.92
CA THR A 47 -5.92 -12.25 -3.66
C THR A 47 -5.79 -11.62 -2.28
N GLU A 48 -4.62 -11.73 -1.65
CA GLU A 48 -4.39 -11.11 -0.35
C GLU A 48 -4.59 -9.60 -0.41
N LYS A 49 -5.33 -9.07 0.58
CA LYS A 49 -5.41 -7.64 0.84
C LYS A 49 -4.28 -7.25 1.78
N VAL A 50 -3.28 -6.55 1.27
CA VAL A 50 -2.18 -6.00 2.08
C VAL A 50 -2.61 -4.67 2.69
N HIS A 51 -2.29 -4.48 3.97
CA HIS A 51 -2.57 -3.26 4.71
C HIS A 51 -1.38 -2.31 4.68
N GLY A 52 -1.37 -1.37 3.76
CA GLY A 52 -0.29 -0.41 3.63
C GLY A 52 -0.82 0.96 3.23
N SER A 53 -0.11 1.60 2.31
CA SER A 53 -0.58 2.81 1.66
C SER A 53 -0.61 2.60 0.16
N ASN A 54 -1.72 2.99 -0.45
CA ASN A 54 -1.87 2.89 -1.89
C ASN A 54 -0.78 3.68 -2.63
N PHE A 55 -0.11 3.01 -3.56
CA PHE A 55 1.04 3.51 -4.30
C PHE A 55 0.97 3.08 -5.76
N GLN A 56 1.60 3.84 -6.65
CA GLN A 56 1.62 3.49 -8.07
C GLN A 56 2.90 3.96 -8.77
N PHE A 57 3.31 3.16 -9.75
CA PHE A 57 4.31 3.52 -10.76
C PHE A 57 3.63 3.69 -12.10
N TYR A 58 4.05 4.64 -12.93
CA TYR A 58 3.55 4.75 -14.30
C TYR A 58 4.57 5.37 -15.26
N THR A 59 4.44 5.01 -16.54
CA THR A 59 5.25 5.51 -17.65
C THR A 59 4.40 5.52 -18.93
N ASN A 60 4.73 6.40 -19.87
CA ASN A 60 4.09 6.48 -21.19
C ASN A 60 5.05 6.19 -22.36
N ASP A 61 6.34 6.05 -22.07
CA ASP A 61 7.42 5.99 -23.07
C ASP A 61 8.48 4.92 -22.71
N GLY A 62 8.40 4.31 -21.52
CA GLY A 62 9.39 3.38 -20.99
C GLY A 62 10.71 4.04 -20.59
N GLN A 63 10.79 5.37 -20.61
CA GLN A 63 12.00 6.15 -20.31
C GLN A 63 11.79 7.05 -19.11
N THR A 64 10.64 7.73 -19.08
CA THR A 64 10.19 8.61 -18.01
C THR A 64 9.25 7.85 -17.09
N PHE A 65 9.63 7.73 -15.82
CA PHE A 65 8.85 7.03 -14.81
C PHE A 65 8.40 8.00 -13.73
N HIS A 66 7.18 7.78 -13.26
CA HIS A 66 6.56 8.60 -12.23
C HIS A 66 6.05 7.71 -11.10
N MET A 67 6.01 8.29 -9.90
CA MET A 67 5.38 7.70 -8.73
C MET A 67 4.17 8.54 -8.32
N ALA A 68 3.16 7.90 -7.76
CA ALA A 68 2.09 8.61 -7.09
C ALA A 68 1.56 7.83 -5.89
N GLY A 69 1.00 8.55 -4.93
CA GLY A 69 0.07 7.97 -3.98
C GLY A 69 -1.36 7.98 -4.54
N ARG A 70 -2.34 7.68 -3.68
CA ARG A 70 -3.76 7.69 -4.06
C ARG A 70 -4.25 9.00 -4.70
N ARG A 71 -3.74 10.16 -4.22
CA ARG A 71 -4.31 11.49 -4.49
C ARG A 71 -3.41 12.44 -5.25
N ALA A 72 -2.11 12.16 -5.33
CA ALA A 72 -1.15 13.09 -5.90
C ALA A 72 0.08 12.35 -6.42
N VAL A 73 0.65 12.91 -7.50
CA VAL A 73 1.99 12.58 -7.98
C VAL A 73 3.00 12.88 -6.88
N LEU A 74 4.00 12.03 -6.75
CA LEU A 74 5.13 12.20 -5.87
C LEU A 74 6.32 12.66 -6.72
N ASP A 75 7.00 13.70 -6.28
CA ASP A 75 8.09 14.37 -7.01
C ASP A 75 9.45 13.67 -6.89
N GLY A 76 9.48 12.42 -6.40
CA GLY A 76 10.68 11.57 -6.33
C GLY A 76 11.75 12.03 -5.32
N GLN A 77 11.64 13.26 -4.78
CA GLN A 77 12.58 13.83 -3.81
C GLN A 77 12.01 13.91 -2.38
N THR A 78 10.80 13.41 -2.15
CA THR A 78 10.09 13.54 -0.88
C THR A 78 9.89 12.22 -0.17
N SER A 79 9.83 12.24 1.17
CA SER A 79 9.35 11.08 1.93
C SER A 79 7.84 10.90 1.74
N TYR A 80 7.37 9.70 1.47
CA TYR A 80 5.93 9.37 1.44
C TYR A 80 5.62 8.33 2.52
N GLN A 81 4.72 8.65 3.45
CA GLN A 81 4.46 7.77 4.61
C GLN A 81 5.74 7.37 5.34
N LYS A 82 6.71 8.32 5.43
CA LYS A 82 8.05 8.14 6.01
C LYS A 82 8.98 7.19 5.24
N CYS A 83 8.52 6.61 4.13
CA CYS A 83 9.37 5.90 3.19
C CYS A 83 10.17 6.89 2.36
N ASP A 84 11.48 6.65 2.25
CA ASP A 84 12.30 7.26 1.20
C ASP A 84 11.94 6.62 -0.14
N ILE A 85 11.08 7.30 -0.90
CA ILE A 85 10.58 6.79 -2.17
C ILE A 85 11.66 6.77 -3.25
N SER A 86 12.80 7.44 -3.08
CA SER A 86 13.91 7.39 -4.04
C SER A 86 14.54 6.00 -4.06
N VAL A 87 14.75 5.42 -2.87
CA VAL A 87 15.25 4.04 -2.71
C VAL A 87 14.23 3.03 -3.28
N LEU A 88 12.94 3.24 -2.98
CA LEU A 88 11.89 2.39 -3.53
C LEU A 88 11.81 2.49 -5.06
N PHE A 89 11.99 3.69 -5.62
CA PHE A 89 11.97 3.94 -7.05
C PHE A 89 13.10 3.19 -7.75
N GLU A 90 14.35 3.36 -7.31
CA GLU A 90 15.49 2.68 -7.93
C GLU A 90 15.38 1.16 -7.86
N ARG A 91 14.80 0.64 -6.75
CA ARG A 91 14.54 -0.78 -6.59
C ARG A 91 13.53 -1.34 -7.59
N TYR A 92 12.41 -0.65 -7.83
CA TYR A 92 11.31 -1.18 -8.66
C TYR A 92 11.30 -0.71 -10.11
N LYS A 93 12.03 0.36 -10.45
CA LYS A 93 12.14 0.88 -11.83
C LYS A 93 12.56 -0.18 -12.85
N PRO A 94 13.54 -1.07 -12.60
CA PRO A 94 13.90 -2.11 -13.57
C PRO A 94 12.73 -3.05 -13.90
N HIS A 95 11.89 -3.38 -12.92
CA HIS A 95 10.72 -4.24 -13.11
C HIS A 95 9.63 -3.53 -13.92
N VAL A 96 9.34 -2.27 -13.60
CA VAL A 96 8.37 -1.44 -14.35
C VAL A 96 8.83 -1.25 -15.79
N SER A 97 10.12 -1.00 -16.02
CA SER A 97 10.72 -0.88 -17.36
C SER A 97 10.57 -2.17 -18.15
N ARG A 98 10.92 -3.31 -17.55
CA ARG A 98 10.81 -4.62 -18.23
C ARG A 98 9.35 -4.95 -18.55
N ALA A 99 8.43 -4.69 -17.64
CA ALA A 99 7.01 -4.91 -17.88
C ALA A 99 6.46 -4.03 -19.01
N PHE A 100 6.89 -2.76 -19.09
CA PHE A 100 6.57 -1.89 -20.22
C PHE A 100 7.07 -2.48 -21.55
N ASP A 101 8.31 -2.96 -21.59
CA ASP A 101 8.89 -3.56 -22.78
C ASP A 101 8.14 -4.84 -23.21
N LEU A 102 7.74 -5.69 -22.26
CA LEU A 102 6.92 -6.88 -22.54
C LEU A 102 5.59 -6.49 -23.21
N ILE A 103 4.86 -5.54 -22.61
CA ILE A 103 3.56 -5.06 -23.12
C ILE A 103 3.70 -4.43 -24.51
N ARG A 104 4.77 -3.65 -24.72
CA ARG A 104 5.05 -2.98 -25.98
C ARG A 104 5.43 -3.95 -27.10
N ALA A 105 6.29 -4.93 -26.81
CA ALA A 105 6.94 -5.74 -27.84
C ALA A 105 6.15 -6.99 -28.24
N GLU A 106 5.34 -7.56 -27.36
CA GLU A 106 4.75 -8.89 -27.61
C GLU A 106 3.34 -8.84 -28.17
N ASP A 107 3.07 -9.68 -29.16
CA ASP A 107 1.78 -9.72 -29.86
C ASP A 107 0.61 -10.10 -28.96
N ARG A 108 0.84 -10.91 -27.91
CA ARG A 108 -0.21 -11.26 -26.94
C ARG A 108 -0.83 -10.04 -26.24
N TRP A 109 -0.12 -8.91 -26.21
CA TRP A 109 -0.59 -7.66 -25.61
C TRP A 109 -1.08 -6.63 -26.64
N ALA A 110 -1.11 -7.00 -27.92
CA ALA A 110 -1.47 -6.09 -29.01
C ALA A 110 -2.85 -5.45 -28.84
N VAL A 111 -3.80 -6.16 -28.23
CA VAL A 111 -5.14 -5.63 -27.99
C VAL A 111 -5.10 -4.34 -27.15
N TYR A 112 -4.24 -4.27 -26.12
CA TYR A 112 -4.13 -3.10 -25.26
C TYR A 112 -3.48 -1.90 -25.96
N ARG A 113 -2.57 -2.17 -26.91
CA ARG A 113 -1.91 -1.17 -27.75
C ARG A 113 -2.91 -0.44 -28.66
N THR A 114 -3.92 -1.15 -29.14
CA THR A 114 -4.97 -0.56 -30.00
C THR A 114 -5.98 0.32 -29.25
N TRP A 115 -5.96 0.32 -27.92
CA TRP A 115 -6.95 1.03 -27.09
C TRP A 115 -6.53 2.43 -26.67
N ALA A 116 -5.51 3.00 -27.30
CA ALA A 116 -5.24 4.42 -27.18
C ALA A 116 -6.40 5.20 -27.83
N GLU A 117 -7.51 5.37 -27.09
CA GLU A 117 -8.55 6.30 -27.50
C GLU A 117 -7.93 7.69 -27.59
N PRO A 118 -8.33 8.52 -28.57
CA PRO A 118 -7.90 9.90 -28.61
C PRO A 118 -8.21 10.53 -27.25
N LEU A 119 -7.17 10.91 -26.50
CA LEU A 119 -7.24 11.49 -25.15
C LEU A 119 -8.21 12.69 -25.02
N ALA A 120 -8.70 13.20 -26.13
CA ALA A 120 -9.60 14.34 -26.25
C ALA A 120 -11.09 14.02 -26.06
N GLU A 121 -11.53 12.75 -26.10
CA GLU A 121 -12.98 12.40 -26.05
C GLU A 121 -13.45 11.76 -24.74
N LEU A 122 -12.54 11.34 -23.87
CA LEU A 122 -12.89 10.93 -22.50
C LEU A 122 -13.16 12.18 -21.64
N GLY A 123 -14.36 12.76 -21.81
CA GLY A 123 -14.98 13.55 -20.76
C GLY A 123 -14.93 12.74 -19.46
N ALA A 124 -14.62 13.40 -18.35
CA ALA A 124 -14.47 12.75 -17.05
C ALA A 124 -15.61 11.73 -16.85
N ASP A 125 -15.32 10.42 -16.77
CA ASP A 125 -16.39 9.41 -16.82
C ASP A 125 -17.46 9.73 -15.77
N GLU A 126 -18.62 10.19 -16.25
CA GLU A 126 -19.82 10.44 -15.46
C GLU A 126 -20.63 9.15 -15.27
N ASP A 127 -20.24 8.05 -15.93
CA ASP A 127 -20.86 6.73 -15.78
C ASP A 127 -20.29 5.96 -14.58
N ASP A 128 -20.60 6.45 -13.39
CA ASP A 128 -20.89 5.57 -12.25
C ASP A 128 -22.15 6.17 -11.59
N ASN A 129 -23.29 5.96 -12.27
CA ASN A 129 -24.63 6.17 -11.71
C ASN A 129 -24.84 5.21 -10.53
N ASN A 130 -24.20 5.52 -9.40
CA ASN A 130 -24.52 4.95 -8.12
C ASN A 130 -25.77 5.69 -7.63
N VAL A 131 -26.93 5.06 -7.82
CA VAL A 131 -28.22 5.61 -7.41
C VAL A 131 -28.20 5.80 -5.90
N ASP A 132 -28.13 7.05 -5.46
CA ASP A 132 -28.38 7.42 -4.08
C ASP A 132 -29.86 7.13 -3.77
N LEU A 133 -30.11 6.03 -3.07
CA LEU A 133 -31.38 5.81 -2.36
C LEU A 133 -31.36 6.69 -1.11
N GLU A 134 -31.51 8.00 -1.32
CA GLU A 134 -31.80 8.93 -0.23
C GLU A 134 -33.18 8.63 0.33
N LYS A 135 -33.20 8.25 1.61
CA LYS A 135 -34.41 8.26 2.42
C LYS A 135 -34.94 9.70 2.48
N THR A 136 -36.06 9.92 1.82
CA THR A 136 -36.91 11.09 1.97
C THR A 136 -37.22 11.36 3.45
N GLY A 137 -36.88 12.56 3.93
CA GLY A 137 -37.08 12.94 5.32
C GLY A 137 -36.82 14.42 5.65
N GLN A 138 -37.62 15.30 5.01
CA GLN A 138 -38.01 16.65 5.45
C GLN A 138 -37.04 17.87 5.40
N PRO A 139 -37.60 19.09 5.26
CA PRO A 139 -36.90 20.29 4.80
C PRO A 139 -36.52 21.27 5.92
N GLY A 140 -35.46 22.05 5.69
CA GLY A 140 -35.22 23.27 6.45
C GLY A 140 -33.88 23.96 6.19
N GLY A 141 -33.90 25.10 5.48
CA GLY A 141 -33.09 26.28 5.83
C GLY A 141 -31.75 26.53 5.13
N CYS A 142 -31.76 27.49 4.18
CA CYS A 142 -30.94 28.73 4.11
C CYS A 142 -29.44 28.63 4.52
N THR A 143 -28.42 28.88 3.69
CA THR A 143 -28.08 30.15 3.01
C THR A 143 -26.88 29.96 2.06
N THR A 144 -26.74 30.92 1.14
CA THR A 144 -25.81 31.12 0.03
C THR A 144 -24.34 31.36 0.40
N GLU A 145 -23.40 30.72 -0.32
CA GLU A 145 -22.08 31.27 -0.71
C GLU A 145 -21.35 30.32 -1.68
N ALA A 146 -21.65 30.40 -2.98
CA ALA A 146 -20.92 29.66 -4.02
C ALA A 146 -20.94 30.43 -5.35
N ASN A 147 -20.06 31.43 -5.50
CA ASN A 147 -19.86 32.07 -6.80
C ASN A 147 -18.47 32.72 -6.99
N ALA A 148 -17.40 32.02 -6.62
CA ALA A 148 -16.03 32.46 -6.88
C ALA A 148 -15.10 31.40 -7.51
N LEU A 149 -15.58 30.18 -7.82
CA LEU A 149 -14.73 29.11 -8.37
C LEU A 149 -14.93 28.81 -9.87
N ALA A 150 -15.87 29.48 -10.55
CA ALA A 150 -16.23 29.15 -11.94
C ALA A 150 -15.25 29.70 -13.01
N ASN A 151 -14.45 30.73 -12.70
CA ASN A 151 -13.63 31.42 -13.72
C ASN A 151 -12.18 30.93 -13.86
N LYS A 152 -11.70 29.99 -13.03
CA LYS A 152 -10.37 29.36 -13.20
C LYS A 152 -10.40 28.08 -14.03
N SER A 153 -11.59 27.50 -14.28
CA SER A 153 -11.77 26.25 -15.04
C SER A 153 -11.51 26.44 -16.55
N ASN A 154 -11.99 27.55 -17.13
CA ASN A 154 -11.93 27.80 -18.59
C ASN A 154 -10.51 28.02 -19.16
N THR A 155 -9.53 28.37 -18.32
CA THR A 155 -8.14 28.62 -18.78
C THR A 155 -7.32 27.33 -18.85
N ALA A 156 -7.53 26.40 -17.91
CA ALA A 156 -6.89 25.09 -17.95
C ALA A 156 -7.38 24.24 -19.13
N GLU A 157 -8.67 24.31 -19.45
CA GLU A 157 -9.29 23.61 -20.58
C GLU A 157 -8.81 24.10 -21.95
N LYS A 158 -8.61 25.42 -22.12
CA LYS A 158 -8.07 26.00 -23.35
C LYS A 158 -6.58 25.68 -23.55
N ILE A 159 -5.81 25.63 -22.46
CA ILE A 159 -4.39 25.22 -22.50
C ILE A 159 -4.29 23.72 -22.83
N LEU A 160 -5.20 22.89 -22.31
CA LEU A 160 -5.30 21.46 -22.61
C LEU A 160 -5.63 21.21 -24.09
N LYS A 161 -6.66 21.86 -24.64
CA LYS A 161 -7.02 21.72 -26.08
C LYS A 161 -5.90 22.14 -27.04
N CYS A 162 -5.03 23.07 -26.65
CA CYS A 162 -3.92 23.51 -27.50
C CYS A 162 -2.70 22.57 -27.45
N ALA A 163 -2.46 21.90 -26.32
CA ALA A 163 -1.36 20.95 -26.16
C ALA A 163 -1.61 19.63 -26.91
N THR A 164 -2.84 19.12 -26.90
CA THR A 164 -3.19 17.85 -27.56
C THR A 164 -3.10 17.93 -29.09
N ARG A 165 -3.36 19.11 -29.67
CA ARG A 165 -3.30 19.33 -31.13
C ARG A 165 -1.89 19.35 -31.72
N LYS A 166 -0.84 19.49 -30.90
CA LYS A 166 0.56 19.49 -31.37
C LYS A 166 1.22 18.11 -31.34
N LEU A 167 0.64 17.11 -30.68
CA LEU A 167 1.18 15.74 -30.60
C LEU A 167 0.77 14.85 -31.78
N SER A 168 -0.30 15.18 -32.49
CA SER A 168 -0.79 14.40 -33.65
C SER A 168 0.07 14.52 -34.91
N ASN A 169 1.12 15.35 -34.90
CA ASN A 169 1.96 15.60 -36.09
C ASN A 169 3.27 14.80 -36.12
N ALA A 170 3.62 14.08 -35.04
CA ALA A 170 4.69 13.09 -35.09
C ALA A 170 4.10 11.76 -35.58
N LYS A 171 4.16 11.53 -36.90
CA LYS A 171 3.73 10.28 -37.54
C LYS A 171 4.38 9.06 -36.86
N GLY A 172 3.58 8.30 -36.11
CA GLY A 172 3.82 6.86 -35.87
C GLY A 172 4.38 6.42 -34.52
N ALA A 173 4.62 7.31 -33.56
CA ALA A 173 4.98 6.86 -32.21
C ALA A 173 3.72 6.41 -31.47
N GLU A 174 3.56 5.10 -31.29
CA GLU A 174 2.51 4.52 -30.47
C GLU A 174 2.61 5.05 -29.03
N VAL A 175 1.58 5.75 -28.57
CA VAL A 175 1.53 6.25 -27.18
C VAL A 175 0.94 5.15 -26.32
N LEU A 176 1.76 4.60 -25.43
CA LEU A 176 1.38 3.50 -24.55
C LEU A 176 1.48 3.95 -23.10
N GLU A 177 0.35 4.19 -22.41
CA GLU A 177 0.35 4.45 -20.97
C GLU A 177 0.29 3.13 -20.20
N VAL A 178 1.28 2.84 -19.36
CA VAL A 178 1.27 1.69 -18.44
C VAL A 178 1.35 2.17 -17.01
N ARG A 179 0.44 1.69 -16.16
CA ARG A 179 0.40 2.02 -14.73
C ARG A 179 0.26 0.78 -13.87
N PHE A 180 1.13 0.68 -12.87
CA PHE A 180 1.13 -0.35 -11.86
C PHE A 180 0.52 0.22 -10.60
N TYR A 181 -0.57 -0.37 -10.14
CA TYR A 181 -1.20 -0.10 -8.87
C TYR A 181 -0.74 -1.13 -7.85
N GLY A 182 -0.39 -0.65 -6.67
CA GLY A 182 0.04 -1.53 -5.60
C GLY A 182 -0.10 -0.90 -4.23
N GLU A 183 0.37 -1.65 -3.25
CA GLU A 183 0.42 -1.23 -1.86
C GLU A 183 1.88 -1.04 -1.47
N LEU A 184 2.24 0.16 -1.01
CA LEU A 184 3.46 0.40 -0.26
C LEU A 184 3.26 -0.13 1.16
N TYR A 185 4.10 -1.06 1.60
CA TYR A 185 4.00 -1.68 2.92
C TYR A 185 5.38 -1.90 3.54
N GLY A 186 5.41 -2.35 4.81
CA GLY A 186 6.64 -2.66 5.53
C GLY A 186 7.22 -1.47 6.29
N GLY A 187 8.54 -1.43 6.43
CA GLY A 187 9.29 -0.42 7.17
C GLY A 187 9.26 -0.60 8.70
N GLY A 188 8.31 -1.33 9.26
CA GLY A 188 8.06 -1.45 10.71
C GLY A 188 8.95 -2.45 11.43
N GLY A 189 10.20 -2.60 10.99
CA GLY A 189 11.06 -3.67 11.44
C GLY A 189 11.42 -3.64 12.92
N VAL A 190 11.85 -4.79 13.43
CA VAL A 190 12.32 -4.94 14.83
C VAL A 190 13.83 -4.73 14.93
N VAL A 191 14.52 -4.58 13.80
CA VAL A 191 15.97 -4.31 13.76
C VAL A 191 16.23 -2.88 14.23
N THR A 192 17.31 -2.67 14.95
CA THR A 192 17.70 -1.32 15.40
C THR A 192 17.96 -0.43 14.19
N GLY A 193 17.42 0.80 14.20
CA GLY A 193 17.46 1.70 13.04
C GLY A 193 16.44 1.38 11.95
N ALA A 194 15.49 0.46 12.21
CA ALA A 194 14.36 0.24 11.31
C ALA A 194 13.58 1.55 11.12
N SER A 195 13.10 1.73 9.90
CA SER A 195 12.27 2.89 9.57
C SER A 195 10.94 2.85 10.33
N SER A 196 10.13 3.90 10.20
CA SER A 196 8.76 3.84 10.73
C SER A 196 7.89 2.97 9.83
N ALA A 197 7.10 2.08 10.41
CA ALA A 197 6.08 1.30 9.68
C ALA A 197 5.16 2.20 8.85
N VAL A 198 4.80 1.77 7.64
CA VAL A 198 3.83 2.47 6.79
C VAL A 198 2.46 2.56 7.47
N GLN A 199 2.05 1.48 8.14
CA GLN A 199 0.82 1.43 8.93
C GLN A 199 1.16 1.12 10.38
N LYS A 200 0.44 1.76 11.29
CA LYS A 200 0.50 1.39 12.71
C LYS A 200 -0.03 -0.03 12.87
N GLU A 201 0.42 -0.72 13.91
CA GLU A 201 -0.12 -2.01 14.38
C GLU A 201 0.21 -3.25 13.55
N ILE A 202 0.88 -3.11 12.40
CA ILE A 202 1.21 -4.24 11.53
C ILE A 202 2.68 -4.25 11.17
N ILE A 203 3.26 -5.45 11.19
CA ILE A 203 4.65 -5.68 10.81
C ILE A 203 4.68 -6.80 9.77
N TYR A 204 4.88 -6.43 8.51
CA TYR A 204 5.13 -7.39 7.43
C TYR A 204 6.62 -7.73 7.34
N CYS A 205 7.45 -6.70 7.16
CA CYS A 205 8.88 -6.82 6.98
C CYS A 205 9.57 -5.52 7.41
N ASP A 206 10.90 -5.59 7.56
CA ASP A 206 11.73 -4.48 8.04
C ASP A 206 11.91 -3.40 6.96
N GLU A 207 11.91 -3.79 5.69
CA GLU A 207 12.10 -2.89 4.56
C GLU A 207 10.78 -2.35 4.01
N TYR A 208 10.84 -1.21 3.34
CA TYR A 208 9.73 -0.76 2.50
C TYR A 208 9.66 -1.58 1.20
N ARG A 209 8.46 -2.03 0.86
CA ARG A 209 8.20 -2.86 -0.31
C ARG A 209 6.94 -2.42 -1.03
N PHE A 210 6.86 -2.80 -2.30
CA PHE A 210 5.73 -2.54 -3.16
C PHE A 210 5.09 -3.87 -3.58
N TYR A 211 3.81 -4.03 -3.28
CA TYR A 211 3.01 -5.19 -3.66
C TYR A 211 2.06 -4.80 -4.79
N ALA A 212 2.36 -5.22 -6.01
CA ALA A 212 1.53 -4.90 -7.18
C ALA A 212 0.22 -5.69 -7.15
N TYR A 213 -0.92 -5.02 -7.22
CA TYR A 213 -2.24 -5.69 -7.22
C TYR A 213 -3.09 -5.39 -8.46
N GLY A 214 -2.61 -4.53 -9.37
CA GLY A 214 -3.29 -4.27 -10.62
C GLY A 214 -2.43 -3.51 -11.62
N ILE A 215 -2.72 -3.69 -12.91
CA ILE A 215 -2.08 -2.95 -13.99
C ILE A 215 -3.17 -2.36 -14.87
N THR A 216 -2.99 -1.12 -15.32
CA THR A 216 -3.74 -0.59 -16.45
C THR A 216 -2.81 -0.32 -17.62
N VAL A 217 -3.31 -0.62 -18.82
CA VAL A 217 -2.68 -0.29 -20.10
C VAL A 217 -3.67 0.56 -20.88
N ASN A 218 -3.26 1.78 -21.26
CA ASN A 218 -4.14 2.79 -21.84
C ASN A 218 -5.45 2.93 -21.05
N ARG A 219 -5.31 2.99 -19.71
CA ARG A 219 -6.40 3.15 -18.71
C ARG A 219 -7.40 1.99 -18.62
N LYS A 220 -7.18 0.89 -19.33
CA LYS A 220 -8.01 -0.32 -19.19
C LYS A 220 -7.30 -1.32 -18.28
N TRP A 221 -8.05 -1.93 -17.37
CA TRP A 221 -7.49 -2.90 -16.43
C TRP A 221 -7.09 -4.19 -17.14
N THR A 222 -5.91 -4.71 -16.82
CA THR A 222 -5.56 -6.09 -17.14
C THR A 222 -6.37 -7.04 -16.27
N THR A 223 -6.55 -8.27 -16.74
CA THR A 223 -7.07 -9.36 -15.90
C THR A 223 -6.04 -9.77 -14.83
N VAL A 224 -6.46 -10.56 -13.84
CA VAL A 224 -5.54 -11.05 -12.79
C VAL A 224 -4.50 -12.00 -13.39
N ALA A 225 -4.93 -12.88 -14.31
CA ALA A 225 -4.04 -13.81 -14.99
C ALA A 225 -2.96 -13.08 -15.80
N GLU A 226 -3.36 -12.05 -16.54
CA GLU A 226 -2.42 -11.26 -17.33
C GLU A 226 -1.48 -10.42 -16.46
N MET A 227 -1.99 -9.81 -15.39
CA MET A 227 -1.15 -9.12 -14.43
C MET A 227 -0.11 -10.06 -13.82
N ASN A 228 -0.50 -11.28 -13.43
CA ASN A 228 0.42 -12.26 -12.87
C ASN A 228 1.52 -12.62 -13.86
N ASP A 229 1.18 -12.90 -15.12
CA ASP A 229 2.17 -13.17 -16.17
C ASP A 229 3.13 -11.99 -16.38
N ILE A 230 2.61 -10.76 -16.47
CA ILE A 230 3.43 -9.55 -16.65
C ILE A 230 4.37 -9.37 -15.45
N CYS A 231 3.85 -9.47 -14.22
CA CYS A 231 4.63 -9.29 -13.01
C CYS A 231 5.72 -10.36 -12.87
N GLU A 232 5.38 -11.64 -13.10
CA GLU A 232 6.32 -12.76 -13.03
C GLU A 232 7.47 -12.58 -14.02
N ARG A 233 7.15 -12.31 -15.29
CA ARG A 233 8.14 -12.17 -16.37
C ARG A 233 8.97 -10.89 -16.25
N ALA A 234 8.39 -9.83 -15.69
CA ALA A 234 9.11 -8.62 -15.34
C ALA A 234 9.99 -8.77 -14.08
N GLY A 235 9.82 -9.87 -13.34
CA GLY A 235 10.57 -10.18 -12.13
C GLY A 235 10.13 -9.36 -10.91
N PHE A 236 8.85 -8.95 -10.86
CA PHE A 236 8.33 -8.31 -9.65
C PHE A 236 8.43 -9.28 -8.47
N PRO A 237 9.04 -8.88 -7.35
CA PRO A 237 9.21 -9.78 -6.21
C PRO A 237 7.90 -10.00 -5.44
N PHE A 238 6.98 -9.03 -5.48
CA PHE A 238 5.73 -9.06 -4.73
C PHE A 238 4.58 -8.56 -5.58
N TYR A 239 3.63 -9.43 -5.85
CA TYR A 239 2.40 -9.11 -6.57
C TYR A 239 1.26 -10.03 -6.14
N ALA A 240 0.04 -9.61 -6.43
CA ALA A 240 -1.17 -10.29 -5.99
C ALA A 240 -1.39 -11.60 -6.73
N THR A 241 -1.05 -12.71 -6.09
CA THR A 241 -1.32 -14.07 -6.56
C THR A 241 -2.63 -14.59 -6.01
N THR A 242 -3.26 -15.51 -6.73
CA THR A 242 -4.51 -16.14 -6.29
C THR A 242 -4.25 -17.04 -5.06
N LEU A 243 -5.11 -16.91 -4.05
CA LEU A 243 -5.04 -17.70 -2.81
C LEU A 243 -5.78 -19.03 -2.89
N CYS A 244 -6.60 -19.21 -3.92
CA CYS A 244 -7.44 -20.37 -4.14
C CYS A 244 -7.76 -20.51 -5.65
N PRO A 245 -8.18 -21.71 -6.09
CA PRO A 245 -8.68 -21.92 -7.45
C PRO A 245 -9.88 -21.01 -7.76
N PRO A 246 -10.08 -20.62 -9.04
CA PRO A 246 -11.23 -19.82 -9.43
C PRO A 246 -12.55 -20.57 -9.20
N THR A 247 -13.59 -19.85 -8.80
CA THR A 247 -14.96 -20.38 -8.68
C THR A 247 -15.90 -19.74 -9.70
N PRO A 248 -16.92 -20.46 -10.19
CA PRO A 248 -17.92 -19.89 -11.10
C PRO A 248 -18.60 -18.62 -10.58
N THR A 249 -18.94 -18.58 -9.29
CA THR A 249 -19.67 -17.46 -8.68
C THR A 249 -18.93 -16.86 -7.48
N LEU A 250 -19.24 -15.59 -7.18
CA LEU A 250 -18.76 -14.90 -5.97
C LEU A 250 -19.25 -15.60 -4.69
N ALA A 251 -20.49 -16.09 -4.66
CA ALA A 251 -21.06 -16.74 -3.49
C ALA A 251 -20.28 -18.02 -3.13
N GLU A 252 -19.98 -18.85 -4.12
CA GLU A 252 -19.13 -20.04 -3.95
C GLU A 252 -17.72 -19.68 -3.47
N LEU A 253 -17.13 -18.58 -3.97
CA LEU A 253 -15.82 -18.13 -3.50
C LEU A 253 -15.86 -17.72 -2.03
N VAL A 254 -16.89 -16.99 -1.61
CA VAL A 254 -17.06 -16.56 -0.22
C VAL A 254 -17.21 -17.77 0.70
N GLU A 255 -17.99 -18.77 0.29
CA GLU A 255 -18.14 -20.02 1.02
C GLU A 255 -16.82 -20.79 1.11
N LEU A 256 -16.06 -20.89 0.01
CA LEU A 256 -14.74 -21.52 -0.03
C LEU A 256 -13.75 -20.81 0.91
N LEU A 257 -13.69 -19.47 0.87
CA LEU A 257 -12.81 -18.68 1.73
C LEU A 257 -13.14 -18.83 3.22
N THR A 258 -14.43 -18.94 3.54
CA THR A 258 -14.92 -19.13 4.91
C THR A 258 -14.64 -20.54 5.42
N SER A 259 -15.00 -21.56 4.64
CA SER A 259 -14.84 -22.98 5.01
C SER A 259 -13.38 -23.43 5.05
N SER A 260 -12.53 -22.91 4.17
CA SER A 260 -11.08 -23.20 4.16
C SER A 260 -10.28 -22.47 5.26
N GLY A 261 -10.91 -21.54 5.97
CA GLY A 261 -10.26 -20.72 7.00
C GLY A 261 -9.23 -19.73 6.44
N VAL A 262 -9.20 -19.46 5.13
CA VAL A 262 -8.23 -18.54 4.49
C VAL A 262 -8.23 -17.16 5.15
N LEU A 263 -9.40 -16.63 5.51
CA LEU A 263 -9.51 -15.33 6.19
C LEU A 263 -8.86 -15.30 7.58
N THR A 264 -8.60 -16.45 8.20
CA THR A 264 -7.91 -16.55 9.50
C THR A 264 -6.43 -16.88 9.36
N LYS A 265 -5.94 -17.07 8.13
CA LYS A 265 -4.54 -17.37 7.87
C LYS A 265 -3.69 -16.11 8.06
N ARG A 266 -2.40 -16.39 8.22
CA ARG A 266 -1.36 -15.37 8.29
C ARG A 266 -1.13 -14.75 6.93
N SER A 267 -0.70 -13.49 6.94
CA SER A 267 -0.27 -12.81 5.73
C SER A 267 0.90 -13.55 5.09
N THR A 268 0.84 -13.72 3.76
CA THR A 268 1.95 -14.27 2.96
C THR A 268 3.08 -13.28 2.77
N MET A 269 2.86 -12.01 3.13
CA MET A 269 3.83 -10.91 3.00
C MET A 269 4.81 -10.81 4.16
N THR A 270 4.74 -11.72 5.13
CA THR A 270 5.61 -11.72 6.31
C THR A 270 6.89 -12.51 6.03
N ASP A 271 8.04 -11.84 6.00
CA ASP A 271 9.34 -12.52 5.78
C ASP A 271 9.86 -13.24 7.02
N ARG A 272 9.32 -12.88 8.18
CA ARG A 272 9.87 -13.24 9.48
C ARG A 272 9.45 -14.66 9.86
N THR A 273 10.45 -15.51 10.12
CA THR A 273 10.29 -16.85 10.73
C THR A 273 9.87 -16.77 12.21
N ASP A 274 10.02 -15.59 12.80
CA ASP A 274 9.75 -15.28 14.20
C ASP A 274 8.26 -15.05 14.49
N ASN A 275 7.90 -15.00 15.77
CA ASN A 275 6.53 -15.06 16.29
C ASN A 275 5.64 -13.84 15.94
N PHE A 276 6.10 -12.92 15.09
CA PHE A 276 5.39 -11.73 14.64
C PHE A 276 4.48 -12.07 13.47
N LYS A 277 3.36 -12.70 13.78
CA LYS A 277 2.51 -13.30 12.76
C LYS A 277 1.28 -12.44 12.58
N THR A 278 1.42 -11.39 11.77
CA THR A 278 0.28 -10.57 11.36
C THR A 278 -0.71 -11.44 10.59
N ASN A 279 -1.95 -11.47 11.07
CA ASN A 279 -3.04 -12.08 10.31
C ASN A 279 -3.28 -11.29 9.03
N MET A 280 -3.80 -11.96 8.01
CA MET A 280 -4.19 -11.29 6.78
C MET A 280 -5.32 -10.27 7.07
N GLU A 281 -5.26 -9.07 6.47
CA GLU A 281 -6.37 -8.10 6.56
C GLU A 281 -7.67 -8.65 6.03
N GLY A 282 -7.54 -9.49 5.02
CA GLY A 282 -8.62 -10.12 4.30
C GLY A 282 -8.18 -10.31 2.87
N VAL A 283 -9.16 -10.38 1.98
CA VAL A 283 -8.92 -10.62 0.57
C VAL A 283 -9.61 -9.57 -0.29
N VAL A 284 -9.04 -9.35 -1.46
CA VAL A 284 -9.71 -8.70 -2.58
C VAL A 284 -10.20 -9.79 -3.51
N VAL A 285 -11.49 -9.81 -3.77
CA VAL A 285 -12.17 -10.76 -4.63
C VAL A 285 -12.50 -10.08 -5.94
N THR A 286 -12.11 -10.70 -7.05
CA THR A 286 -12.27 -10.14 -8.39
C THR A 286 -12.42 -11.27 -9.42
N PRO A 287 -13.07 -11.03 -10.57
CA PRO A 287 -13.07 -11.96 -11.68
C PRO A 287 -11.65 -12.20 -12.19
N LEU A 288 -11.31 -13.46 -12.47
CA LEU A 288 -10.01 -13.83 -13.05
C LEU A 288 -9.82 -13.19 -14.41
N ILE A 289 -10.89 -13.11 -15.21
CA ILE A 289 -10.98 -12.50 -16.54
C ILE A 289 -12.08 -11.43 -16.51
N ARG A 290 -11.86 -10.31 -17.19
CA ARG A 290 -12.77 -9.16 -17.24
C ARG A 290 -12.99 -8.74 -18.68
N ASP A 291 -14.19 -8.93 -19.19
CA ASP A 291 -14.50 -8.61 -20.60
C ASP A 291 -14.78 -7.11 -20.79
N ASP A 292 -15.22 -6.41 -19.75
CA ASP A 292 -15.59 -4.98 -19.80
C ASP A 292 -14.46 -4.04 -19.36
N PHE A 293 -13.33 -4.60 -18.93
CA PHE A 293 -12.18 -3.86 -18.36
C PHE A 293 -12.52 -2.99 -17.15
N GLY A 294 -13.70 -3.21 -16.55
CA GLY A 294 -14.18 -2.50 -15.37
C GLY A 294 -13.52 -2.99 -14.09
N LEU A 295 -13.63 -2.20 -13.02
CA LEU A 295 -13.14 -2.62 -11.70
C LEU A 295 -14.22 -3.41 -10.95
N HIS A 296 -14.21 -4.73 -11.14
CA HIS A 296 -15.03 -5.67 -10.37
C HIS A 296 -14.24 -6.17 -9.17
N ALA A 297 -14.31 -5.45 -8.05
CA ALA A 297 -13.56 -5.81 -6.85
C ALA A 297 -14.40 -5.68 -5.59
N VAL A 298 -14.49 -6.77 -4.84
CA VAL A 298 -15.12 -6.83 -3.51
C VAL A 298 -14.04 -7.05 -2.47
N LYS A 299 -14.10 -6.34 -1.35
CA LYS A 299 -13.17 -6.52 -0.23
C LYS A 299 -13.86 -7.31 0.86
N ILE A 300 -13.27 -8.42 1.26
CA ILE A 300 -13.74 -9.22 2.39
C ILE A 300 -12.69 -9.10 3.48
N LEU A 301 -13.03 -8.42 4.57
CA LEU A 301 -12.11 -8.19 5.68
C LEU A 301 -12.23 -9.31 6.71
N SER A 302 -11.09 -9.73 7.23
CA SER A 302 -11.02 -10.71 8.31
C SER A 302 -11.37 -10.06 9.64
N SER A 303 -12.23 -10.70 10.42
CA SER A 303 -12.45 -10.33 11.83
C SER A 303 -11.22 -10.61 12.70
N ALA A 304 -10.32 -11.49 12.24
CA ALA A 304 -9.09 -11.86 12.95
C ALA A 304 -7.95 -10.85 12.78
N PHE A 305 -8.08 -9.91 11.84
CA PHE A 305 -7.07 -8.90 11.53
C PHE A 305 -6.92 -7.81 12.60
N ASN A 306 -7.96 -7.57 13.40
CA ASN A 306 -7.87 -6.61 14.49
C ASN A 306 -6.97 -7.19 15.59
N ASP A 307 -5.67 -6.89 15.55
CA ASP A 307 -4.75 -7.11 16.67
C ASP A 307 -5.22 -6.32 17.91
N VAL A 308 -5.92 -5.20 17.67
CA VAL A 308 -6.75 -4.51 18.67
C VAL A 308 -8.04 -5.30 18.90
N ARG A 309 -7.93 -6.46 19.53
CA ARG A 309 -9.11 -7.21 19.95
C ARG A 309 -9.82 -6.48 21.07
N ALA A 310 -11.13 -6.40 20.96
CA ALA A 310 -11.99 -6.03 22.05
C ALA A 310 -11.93 -7.14 23.12
N THR A 311 -11.18 -6.96 24.20
CA THR A 311 -11.04 -7.97 25.27
C THR A 311 -12.03 -7.71 26.40
N GLY A 312 -12.70 -8.78 26.86
CA GLY A 312 -13.65 -8.75 27.99
C GLY A 312 -15.11 -8.46 27.60
N ALA A 313 -16.03 -8.68 28.54
CA ALA A 313 -17.47 -8.54 28.35
C ALA A 313 -17.91 -7.15 27.82
N ASN A 314 -17.08 -6.12 28.07
CA ASN A 314 -17.35 -4.74 27.67
C ASN A 314 -16.74 -4.33 26.31
N LYS A 315 -16.19 -5.27 25.53
CA LYS A 315 -15.61 -5.01 24.20
C LYS A 315 -14.62 -3.82 24.18
N GLN A 316 -13.76 -3.68 25.18
CA GLN A 316 -12.76 -2.60 25.20
C GLN A 316 -11.60 -2.95 24.25
N LEU A 317 -11.34 -2.08 23.27
CA LEU A 317 -10.25 -2.21 22.30
C LEU A 317 -8.89 -2.29 23.02
N ASN A 318 -8.10 -3.32 22.74
CA ASN A 318 -6.75 -3.48 23.29
C ASN A 318 -5.71 -2.77 22.41
N TYR A 319 -5.40 -1.51 22.73
CA TYR A 319 -4.36 -0.75 22.05
C TYR A 319 -2.93 -1.16 22.47
N CYS A 320 -2.77 -2.03 23.47
CA CYS A 320 -1.47 -2.51 23.91
C CYS A 320 -0.99 -3.62 22.97
N THR A 321 -0.44 -3.24 21.82
CA THR A 321 0.12 -4.17 20.84
C THR A 321 1.64 -3.98 20.72
N LYS A 322 2.35 -5.09 20.48
CA LYS A 322 3.81 -5.05 20.26
C LYS A 322 4.20 -4.19 19.06
N ALA A 323 3.41 -4.23 17.99
CA ALA A 323 3.66 -3.37 16.82
C ALA A 323 3.56 -1.88 17.14
N ARG A 324 2.59 -1.48 17.99
CA ARG A 324 2.50 -0.10 18.46
C ARG A 324 3.67 0.27 19.39
N TYR A 325 4.09 -0.64 20.26
CA TYR A 325 5.27 -0.44 21.10
C TYR A 325 6.55 -0.23 20.27
N LEU A 326 6.79 -1.08 19.27
CA LEU A 326 7.92 -0.94 18.34
C LEU A 326 7.85 0.35 17.51
N SER A 327 6.65 0.79 17.13
CA SER A 327 6.45 2.09 16.49
C SER A 327 6.91 3.25 17.37
N VAL A 328 6.71 3.18 18.69
CA VAL A 328 7.23 4.19 19.63
C VAL A 328 8.75 4.16 19.73
N ILE A 329 9.35 2.97 19.81
CA ILE A 329 10.81 2.81 19.82
C ILE A 329 11.43 3.40 18.55
N SER A 330 10.85 3.12 17.38
CA SER A 330 11.34 3.62 16.09
C SER A 330 11.37 5.16 16.00
N LYS A 331 10.53 5.86 16.79
CA LYS A 331 10.51 7.34 16.83
C LYS A 331 11.62 7.91 17.72
N LEU A 332 12.14 7.13 18.66
CA LEU A 332 13.10 7.57 19.66
C LEU A 332 14.56 7.34 19.24
N ASP A 333 14.78 6.57 18.17
CA ASP A 333 16.12 6.14 17.73
C ASP A 333 16.94 5.50 18.88
N THR A 334 16.25 4.84 19.81
CA THR A 334 16.85 4.14 20.95
C THR A 334 16.76 2.63 20.76
N HIS A 335 17.72 1.88 21.31
CA HIS A 335 17.59 0.42 21.37
C HIS A 335 16.42 0.01 22.27
N GLU A 336 15.69 -1.06 21.89
CA GLU A 336 14.47 -1.61 22.54
C GLU A 336 14.54 -1.78 24.07
N ARG A 337 15.72 -1.72 24.69
CA ARG A 337 15.94 -2.01 26.11
C ARG A 337 16.78 -0.99 26.89
N GLN A 338 17.22 0.12 26.28
CA GLN A 338 18.15 1.06 26.94
C GLN A 338 17.46 2.20 27.70
N ASP A 339 16.26 2.61 27.31
CA ASP A 339 15.48 3.65 28.01
C ASP A 339 14.02 3.22 28.21
N THR A 340 13.81 2.25 29.10
CA THR A 340 12.48 1.69 29.36
C THR A 340 11.51 2.72 29.92
N GLY A 341 12.00 3.77 30.61
CA GLY A 341 11.16 4.80 31.22
C GLY A 341 10.49 5.67 30.17
N LEU A 342 11.29 6.33 29.33
CA LEU A 342 10.78 7.24 28.30
C LEU A 342 9.91 6.50 27.26
N VAL A 343 10.37 5.34 26.78
CA VAL A 343 9.62 4.51 25.82
C VAL A 343 8.28 4.09 26.42
N THR A 344 8.24 3.70 27.69
CA THR A 344 6.99 3.32 28.38
C THR A 344 6.02 4.48 28.46
N GLU A 345 6.47 5.67 28.87
CA GLU A 345 5.61 6.85 28.97
C GLU A 345 5.09 7.29 27.59
N MET A 346 5.94 7.30 26.56
CA MET A 346 5.50 7.60 25.20
C MET A 346 4.52 6.57 24.64
N PHE A 347 4.70 5.29 24.98
CA PHE A 347 3.77 4.24 24.58
C PHE A 347 2.43 4.35 25.30
N ILE A 348 2.46 4.70 26.59
CA ILE A 348 1.27 5.03 27.36
C ILE A 348 0.54 6.21 26.69
N ASP A 349 1.23 7.29 26.36
CA ASP A 349 0.63 8.47 25.73
C ASP A 349 0.05 8.15 24.34
N ASP A 350 0.74 7.36 23.51
CA ASP A 350 0.23 6.93 22.19
C ASP A 350 -1.01 6.04 22.30
N VAL A 351 -1.06 5.13 23.28
CA VAL A 351 -2.25 4.32 23.59
C VAL A 351 -3.40 5.18 24.09
N LEU A 352 -3.11 6.14 24.97
CA LEU A 352 -4.10 7.01 25.56
C LEU A 352 -4.74 7.93 24.52
N GLN A 353 -3.92 8.54 23.64
CA GLN A 353 -4.38 9.41 22.56
C GLN A 353 -5.42 8.71 21.65
N ASP A 354 -5.13 7.49 21.21
CA ASP A 354 -6.03 6.75 20.29
C ASP A 354 -7.23 6.13 21.01
N SER A 355 -7.19 5.99 22.33
CA SER A 355 -8.33 5.53 23.13
C SER A 355 -9.45 6.58 23.29
N GLY A 356 -9.27 7.79 22.75
CA GLY A 356 -10.25 8.88 22.83
C GLY A 356 -10.13 9.71 24.10
N GLU A 357 -8.89 10.00 24.53
CA GLU A 357 -8.57 10.51 25.87
C GLU A 357 -9.28 11.79 26.31
N GLN A 358 -9.78 12.62 25.38
CA GLN A 358 -10.38 13.92 25.71
C GLN A 358 -11.58 13.82 26.67
N GLU A 359 -12.18 12.63 26.81
CA GLU A 359 -13.34 12.39 27.68
C GLU A 359 -13.07 11.45 28.87
N MET A 360 -11.82 11.01 29.08
CA MET A 360 -11.53 10.06 30.16
C MET A 360 -11.37 10.74 31.52
N SER A 361 -12.04 10.19 32.54
CA SER A 361 -11.80 10.57 33.93
C SER A 361 -10.38 10.18 34.38
N ASN A 362 -9.82 10.93 35.35
CA ASN A 362 -8.53 10.61 35.99
C ASN A 362 -8.44 9.14 36.49
N LYS A 363 -9.56 8.55 36.89
CA LYS A 363 -9.64 7.15 37.31
C LYS A 363 -9.47 6.19 36.13
N GLN A 364 -10.09 6.49 34.98
CA GLN A 364 -9.94 5.70 33.74
C GLN A 364 -8.50 5.78 33.23
N ARG A 365 -7.91 6.99 33.17
CA ARG A 365 -6.51 7.18 32.77
C ARG A 365 -5.55 6.35 33.62
N LYS A 366 -5.63 6.43 34.96
CA LYS A 366 -4.80 5.61 35.87
C LYS A 366 -4.99 4.11 35.65
N SER A 367 -6.22 3.67 35.36
CA SER A 367 -6.52 2.26 35.04
C SER A 367 -5.86 1.82 33.73
N THR A 368 -5.95 2.63 32.67
CA THR A 368 -5.30 2.36 31.38
C THR A 368 -3.78 2.30 31.52
N VAL A 369 -3.17 3.28 32.18
CA VAL A 369 -1.72 3.29 32.49
C VAL A 369 -1.30 2.00 33.21
N LYS A 370 -2.08 1.57 34.21
CA LYS A 370 -1.81 0.33 34.94
C LYS A 370 -1.89 -0.90 34.03
N LYS A 371 -2.88 -0.96 33.11
CA LYS A 371 -3.00 -2.04 32.12
C LYS A 371 -1.81 -2.07 31.16
N VAL A 372 -1.41 -0.92 30.61
CA VAL A 372 -0.27 -0.79 29.70
C VAL A 372 1.01 -1.29 30.39
N ARG A 373 1.28 -0.83 31.62
CA ARG A 373 2.47 -1.28 32.38
C ARG A 373 2.42 -2.77 32.72
N ALA A 374 1.25 -3.32 33.04
CA ALA A 374 1.09 -4.75 33.28
C ALA A 374 1.35 -5.58 32.01
N TRP A 375 0.88 -5.11 30.86
CA TRP A 375 1.18 -5.72 29.57
C TRP A 375 2.67 -5.69 29.26
N LEU A 376 3.33 -4.54 29.46
CA LEU A 376 4.77 -4.40 29.27
C LEU A 376 5.58 -5.34 30.19
N ALA A 377 5.15 -5.50 31.44
CA ALA A 377 5.78 -6.43 32.38
C ALA A 377 5.58 -7.90 31.97
N ALA A 378 4.37 -8.27 31.55
CA ALA A 378 4.06 -9.64 31.12
C ALA A 378 4.87 -10.08 29.90
N ASP A 379 5.14 -9.17 28.96
CA ASP A 379 6.00 -9.41 27.79
C ASP A 379 7.51 -9.25 28.10
N GLY A 380 7.89 -8.85 29.31
CA GLY A 380 9.29 -8.70 29.73
C GLY A 380 9.99 -7.41 29.28
N TYR A 381 9.25 -6.38 28.85
CA TYR A 381 9.82 -5.06 28.49
C TYR A 381 10.22 -4.22 29.71
N VAL A 382 9.61 -4.47 30.87
CA VAL A 382 9.90 -3.75 32.11
C VAL A 382 10.20 -4.76 33.21
N SER A 383 11.39 -4.69 33.80
CA SER A 383 11.71 -5.51 34.98
C SER A 383 10.91 -5.03 36.19
N GLU A 384 10.28 -5.94 36.93
CA GLU A 384 9.50 -5.61 38.14
C GLU A 384 10.31 -4.93 39.27
N HIS A 385 11.63 -4.84 39.12
CA HIS A 385 12.57 -4.34 40.15
C HIS A 385 12.45 -2.85 40.52
N ILE A 386 11.62 -2.04 39.85
CA ILE A 386 11.49 -0.61 40.17
C ILE A 386 10.56 -0.33 41.37
N ARG A 387 9.90 -1.34 41.98
CA ARG A 387 8.99 -1.11 43.12
C ARG A 387 9.64 -1.05 44.51
N GLY A 388 10.96 -1.17 44.63
CA GLY A 388 11.61 -1.36 45.94
C GLY A 388 12.34 -0.16 46.57
N SER A 389 12.86 0.79 45.79
CA SER A 389 13.91 1.70 46.29
C SER A 389 13.44 3.14 46.47
N GLN A 390 12.47 3.33 47.37
CA GLN A 390 12.36 4.55 48.18
C GLN A 390 12.55 4.20 49.66
N SER A 391 13.70 3.62 50.00
CA SER A 391 14.20 3.62 51.38
C SER A 391 15.72 3.77 51.38
N GLN A 392 16.14 4.95 51.84
CA GLN A 392 17.45 5.34 52.40
C GLN A 392 18.69 4.49 52.06
N GLY A 393 19.58 5.15 51.31
CA GLY A 393 21.00 4.90 51.01
C GLY A 393 21.77 3.72 51.63
N GLN A 394 22.41 2.96 50.75
CA GLN A 394 23.85 2.63 50.77
C GLN A 394 24.30 2.21 49.35
N PRO A 395 25.58 2.37 48.98
CA PRO A 395 26.09 1.94 47.68
C PRO A 395 26.47 0.45 47.72
N GLU A 396 25.69 -0.41 47.05
CA GLU A 396 26.10 -1.80 46.80
C GLU A 396 26.65 -1.97 45.39
N THR A 397 27.83 -2.58 45.32
CA THR A 397 28.53 -3.00 44.10
C THR A 397 27.88 -4.26 43.53
N HIS A 398 27.28 -4.18 42.35
CA HIS A 398 26.74 -5.36 41.66
C HIS A 398 27.77 -5.99 40.72
N ASN A 399 28.14 -7.23 41.02
CA ASN A 399 28.77 -8.16 40.08
C ASN A 399 27.70 -8.72 39.12
N LEU A 400 27.88 -8.49 37.82
CA LEU A 400 27.06 -9.07 36.76
C LEU A 400 27.40 -10.56 36.58
N THR A 401 26.46 -11.43 36.95
CA THR A 401 26.52 -12.85 36.55
C THR A 401 25.73 -13.02 35.25
N ILE A 402 26.44 -13.29 34.16
CA ILE A 402 25.86 -13.57 32.84
C ILE A 402 25.32 -15.00 32.84
N LEU A 403 24.00 -15.16 32.78
CA LEU A 403 23.35 -16.45 32.50
C LEU A 403 23.44 -16.75 31.00
N LYS A 404 24.13 -17.85 30.65
CA LYS A 404 24.15 -18.40 29.29
C LYS A 404 22.81 -19.10 29.00
N PRO A 405 22.18 -18.88 27.84
CA PRO A 405 21.08 -19.73 27.39
C PRO A 405 21.62 -21.05 26.84
N CYS A 406 21.23 -22.17 27.48
CA CYS A 406 21.36 -23.52 26.94
C CYS A 406 20.14 -23.84 26.08
N TRP A 407 20.31 -23.99 24.77
CA TRP A 407 19.37 -24.70 23.89
C TRP A 407 20.15 -25.55 22.88
N PRO A 408 19.74 -26.82 22.65
CA PRO A 408 20.46 -27.72 21.77
C PRO A 408 20.18 -27.39 20.29
N PHE A 409 21.25 -27.29 19.51
CA PHE A 409 21.22 -27.31 18.04
C PHE A 409 20.79 -28.71 17.58
N VAL A 410 19.65 -28.81 16.88
CA VAL A 410 19.34 -29.96 16.02
C VAL A 410 19.46 -29.48 14.59
N ALA A 411 20.55 -29.88 13.92
CA ALA A 411 20.74 -29.66 12.50
C ALA A 411 20.00 -30.75 11.72
N THR A 412 18.94 -30.38 10.99
CA THR A 412 18.35 -31.24 9.95
C THR A 412 18.85 -30.77 8.59
N SER A 413 19.76 -31.54 8.01
CA SER A 413 20.21 -31.42 6.63
C SER A 413 19.11 -31.94 5.68
N TYR A 414 18.53 -31.07 4.86
CA TYR A 414 17.77 -31.49 3.69
C TYR A 414 18.67 -31.48 2.46
N GLY A 415 18.99 -32.68 1.98
CA GLY A 415 19.72 -32.90 0.74
C GLY A 415 18.84 -32.59 -0.47
N ILE A 416 19.38 -31.83 -1.41
CA ILE A 416 18.80 -31.56 -2.73
C ILE A 416 19.19 -32.73 -3.63
N HIS A 417 18.22 -33.52 -4.07
CA HIS A 417 18.38 -34.46 -5.17
C HIS A 417 18.22 -33.71 -6.50
N ILE A 418 19.32 -33.55 -7.24
CA ILE A 418 19.29 -33.15 -8.64
C ILE A 418 19.20 -34.44 -9.47
N THR A 419 18.06 -34.67 -10.11
CA THR A 419 17.96 -35.67 -11.18
C THR A 419 18.24 -34.99 -12.51
N ASN A 420 19.38 -35.32 -13.11
CA ASN A 420 19.65 -35.03 -14.52
C ASN A 420 18.78 -35.93 -15.39
N CYS A 421 18.03 -35.36 -16.32
CA CYS A 421 17.45 -36.09 -17.45
C CYS A 421 18.37 -35.92 -18.65
N THR A 422 18.87 -37.04 -19.16
CA THR A 422 19.40 -37.23 -20.52
C THR A 422 18.27 -37.32 -21.54
#